data_AF-A0A942CWI2-F1
#
_entry.id   AF-A0A942CWI2-F1
#
_cell.length_a   1.000
_cell.length_b   1.000
_cell.length_c   1.000
_cell.angle_alpha   90.00
_cell.angle_beta   90.00
_cell.angle_gamma   90.00
#
_symmetry.space_group_name_H-M   'P 1'
#
loop_
_entity.id
_entity.type
_entity.pdbx_description
1 polymer ?
#
loop_
_entity_poly.entity_id
_entity_poly.type
_entity_poly.pdbx_seq_one_letter_code
_entity_poly.pdbx_strand_id
1 'polypeptide(L)' 'MFRTLHYYWIVSRGYRLQPWNSPYLRWRFETFLGKEADNMTAAKFFKLSWKYRHRLQSFVDWAAIRRRAQRQARV' A
#
# COMPACT_ATOMS: atom_id res chain seq x y z
N MET A 1 10.99 5.27 -1.25
CA MET A 1 10.98 4.09 -0.36
C MET A 1 10.38 4.40 1.01
N PHE A 2 10.94 5.33 1.81
CA PHE A 2 10.43 5.63 3.17
C PHE A 2 8.93 5.99 3.25
N ARG A 3 8.40 6.78 2.30
CA ARG A 3 6.96 7.13 2.27
C ARG A 3 6.06 5.92 2.06
N THR A 4 6.49 4.99 1.21
CA THR A 4 5.75 3.75 0.93
C THR A 4 5.73 2.85 2.15
N LEU A 5 6.86 2.67 2.83
CA LEU A 5 6.95 1.91 4.08
C LEU A 5 6.10 2.54 5.19
N HIS A 6 6.17 3.87 5.34
CA HIS A 6 5.35 4.60 6.30
C HIS A 6 3.84 4.49 5.97
N TYR A 7 3.48 4.53 4.68
CA TYR A 7 2.11 4.27 4.26
C TYR A 7 1.68 2.87 4.71
N TYR A 8 2.45 1.83 4.37
CA TYR A 8 2.16 0.47 4.81
C TYR A 8 2.01 0.35 6.33
N TRP A 9 2.87 1.00 7.09
CA TRP A 9 2.81 1.04 8.56
C TRP A 9 1.54 1.67 9.12
N ILE A 10 1.01 2.70 8.45
CA ILE A 10 -0.24 3.35 8.84
C ILE A 10 -1.43 2.43 8.50
N VAL A 11 -1.51 1.90 7.28
CA VAL A 11 -2.65 1.06 6.87
C VAL A 11 -2.62 -0.35 7.43
N SER A 12 -1.47 -0.83 7.92
CA SER A 12 -1.38 -2.07 8.69
C SER A 12 -1.60 -1.87 10.20
N ARG A 13 -2.15 -0.73 10.66
CA ARG A 13 -2.53 -0.56 12.08
C ARG A 13 -3.42 -1.72 12.54
N GLY A 14 -3.02 -2.39 13.63
CA GLY A 14 -3.67 -3.60 14.14
C GLY A 14 -3.08 -4.92 13.62
N TYR A 15 -2.34 -4.88 12.50
CA TYR A 15 -1.71 -6.04 11.86
C TYR A 15 -0.24 -5.78 11.51
N ARG A 16 0.45 -4.91 12.25
CA ARG A 16 1.81 -4.45 11.90
C ARG A 16 2.83 -5.59 11.80
N LEU A 17 2.70 -6.61 12.64
CA LEU A 17 3.54 -7.80 12.65
C LEU A 17 3.15 -8.81 11.55
N GLN A 18 1.91 -8.75 11.07
CA GLN A 18 1.36 -9.66 10.07
C GLN A 18 0.52 -8.89 9.03
N PRO A 19 1.11 -8.00 8.22
CA PRO A 19 0.37 -7.14 7.31
C PRO A 19 -0.46 -7.91 6.27
N TRP A 20 -0.08 -9.14 5.94
CA TRP A 20 -0.83 -10.06 5.07
C TRP A 20 -2.17 -10.54 5.67
N ASN A 21 -2.34 -10.43 6.99
CA ASN A 21 -3.60 -10.73 7.69
C ASN A 21 -4.53 -9.52 7.80
N SER A 22 -4.10 -8.32 7.42
CA SER A 22 -4.98 -7.16 7.38
C SER A 22 -6.01 -7.30 6.26
N PRO A 23 -7.32 -7.30 6.57
CA PRO A 23 -8.38 -7.39 5.54
C PRO A 23 -8.31 -6.24 4.54
N TYR A 24 -7.99 -5.03 5.04
CA TYR A 24 -7.88 -3.84 4.22
C TYR A 24 -6.72 -3.93 3.21
N LEU A 25 -5.54 -4.39 3.65
CA LEU A 25 -4.41 -4.57 2.75
C LEU A 25 -4.71 -5.65 1.71
N ARG A 26 -5.33 -6.75 2.13
CA ARG A 26 -5.70 -7.85 1.23
C ARG A 26 -6.65 -7.37 0.11
N TRP A 27 -7.74 -6.70 0.50
CA TRP A 27 -8.68 -6.08 -0.44
C TRP A 27 -8.00 -5.05 -1.36
N ARG A 28 -7.05 -4.28 -0.82
CA ARG A 28 -6.34 -3.27 -1.60
C ARG A 28 -5.42 -3.90 -2.64
N PHE A 29 -4.74 -4.99 -2.29
CA PHE A 29 -3.96 -5.76 -3.25
C PHE A 29 -4.87 -6.44 -4.28
N GLU A 30 -6.03 -6.97 -3.89
CA GLU A 30 -7.03 -7.51 -4.83
C GLU A 30 -7.50 -6.46 -5.83
N THR A 31 -7.76 -5.22 -5.38
CA THR A 31 -8.17 -4.13 -6.26
C THR A 31 -7.07 -3.77 -7.28
N PHE A 32 -5.81 -3.76 -6.87
CA PHE A 32 -4.69 -3.34 -7.74
C PHE A 32 -4.09 -4.45 -8.59
N LEU A 33 -4.14 -5.71 -8.13
CA LEU A 33 -3.45 -6.86 -8.74
C LEU A 33 -4.42 -7.97 -9.19
N GLY A 34 -5.71 -7.85 -8.86
CA GLY A 34 -6.74 -8.82 -9.22
C GLY A 34 -6.41 -10.23 -8.70
N LYS A 35 -6.51 -11.23 -9.59
CA LYS A 35 -6.25 -12.64 -9.28
C LYS A 35 -4.84 -12.92 -8.74
N GLU A 36 -3.84 -12.07 -9.00
CA GLU A 36 -2.52 -12.26 -8.40
C GLU A 36 -2.54 -12.08 -6.87
N ALA A 37 -3.47 -11.31 -6.33
CA ALA A 37 -3.62 -11.11 -4.88
C ALA A 37 -4.56 -12.13 -4.21
N ASP A 38 -5.25 -12.96 -5.00
CA ASP A 38 -6.09 -14.03 -4.46
C ASP A 38 -5.24 -15.04 -3.67
N ASN A 39 -5.79 -15.57 -2.57
CA ASN A 39 -5.06 -16.41 -1.60
C ASN A 39 -3.73 -15.78 -1.11
N MET A 40 -3.84 -14.62 -0.44
CA MET A 40 -2.71 -13.87 0.06
C MET A 40 -1.96 -14.59 1.20
N THR A 41 -0.75 -15.08 0.93
CA THR A 41 0.19 -15.61 1.94
C THR A 41 1.30 -14.61 2.26
N ALA A 42 2.02 -14.79 3.37
CA ALA A 42 3.12 -13.91 3.75
C ALA A 42 4.19 -13.79 2.65
N ALA A 43 4.67 -14.91 2.12
CA ALA A 43 5.66 -14.93 1.04
C ALA A 43 5.14 -14.23 -0.23
N LYS A 44 3.88 -14.46 -0.59
CA LYS A 44 3.23 -13.83 -1.75
C LYS A 44 3.10 -12.32 -1.56
N PHE A 45 2.70 -11.87 -0.37
CA PHE A 45 2.63 -10.46 -0.02
C PHE A 45 3.98 -9.76 -0.19
N PHE A 46 5.06 -10.33 0.35
CA PHE A 46 6.41 -9.76 0.19
C PHE A 46 6.87 -9.76 -1.27
N LYS A 47 6.64 -10.86 -2.01
CA LYS A 47 6.98 -10.97 -3.43
C LYS A 47 6.26 -9.92 -4.26
N LEU A 48 4.94 -9.74 -4.07
CA LEU A 48 4.14 -8.75 -4.80
C LEU A 48 4.52 -7.33 -4.40
N SER A 49 4.68 -7.07 -3.10
CA SER A 49 5.12 -5.76 -2.60
C SER A 49 6.47 -5.36 -3.20
N TRP A 50 7.39 -6.32 -3.35
CA TRP A 50 8.69 -6.09 -3.99
C TRP A 50 8.59 -5.92 -5.51
N LYS A 51 7.87 -6.81 -6.21
CA LYS A 51 7.64 -6.76 -7.67
C LYS A 51 7.03 -5.42 -8.09
N TYR A 52 6.04 -4.93 -7.35
CA TYR A 52 5.32 -3.70 -7.65
C TYR A 52 5.82 -2.48 -6.87
N ARG A 53 6.99 -2.57 -6.21
CA ARG A 53 7.53 -1.50 -5.34
C ARG A 53 7.64 -0.14 -6.04
N HIS A 54 8.03 -0.12 -7.31
CA HIS A 54 8.17 1.11 -8.08
C HIS A 54 6.81 1.73 -8.39
N ARG A 55 5.81 0.93 -8.78
CA ARG A 55 4.44 1.40 -9.03
C ARG A 55 3.78 1.92 -7.75
N LEU A 56 3.95 1.20 -6.64
CA LEU A 56 3.47 1.62 -5.31
C LEU A 56 4.12 2.92 -4.84
N GLN A 57 5.42 3.07 -5.08
CA GLN A 57 6.12 4.30 -4.74
C GLN A 57 5.62 5.48 -5.56
N SER A 58 5.50 5.36 -6.89
CA SER A 58 4.94 6.41 -7.73
C SER A 58 3.51 6.80 -7.32
N PHE A 59 2.69 5.81 -6.91
CA PHE A 59 1.34 6.07 -6.39
C PHE A 59 1.37 6.86 -5.07
N VAL A 60 2.20 6.46 -4.11
CA VAL A 60 2.30 7.14 -2.81
C VAL A 60 2.86 8.55 -2.97
N ASP A 61 3.85 8.74 -3.85
CA ASP A 61 4.43 10.04 -4.15
C ASP A 61 3.40 10.95 -4.83
N TRP A 62 2.65 10.45 -5.81
CA TRP A 62 1.51 11.16 -6.41
C TRP A 62 0.44 11.52 -5.37
N ALA A 63 0.07 10.59 -4.49
CA ALA A 63 -0.92 10.84 -3.44
C ALA A 63 -0.43 11.87 -2.42
N ALA A 64 0.88 11.95 -2.17
CA ALA A 64 1.48 12.99 -1.33
C ALA A 64 1.40 14.37 -2.00
N ILE A 65 1.70 14.45 -3.30
CA ILE A 65 1.56 15.68 -4.09
C ILE A 65 0.09 16.15 -4.11
N ARG A 66 -0.85 15.24 -4.39
CA ARG A 66 -2.30 15.53 -4.35
C ARG A 66 -2.76 16.05 -2.98
N ARG A 67 -2.33 15.43 -1.88
CA ARG A 67 -2.67 15.89 -0.52
C ARG A 67 -2.13 17.29 -0.22
N ARG A 68 -0.94 17.62 -0.73
CA ARG A 68 -0.37 18.97 -0.59
C ARG A 68 -1.19 20.00 -1.36
N ALA A 69 -1.53 19.70 -2.62
CA ALA A 69 -2.37 20.57 -3.44
C ALA A 69 -3.77 20.78 -2.82
N GLN A 70 -4.38 19.74 -2.28
CA GLN A 70 -5.69 19.83 -1.63
C GLN A 70 -5.67 20.66 -0.33
N ARG A 71 -4.55 20.66 0.41
CA ARG A 71 -4.36 21.56 1.55
C ARG A 71 -4.21 23.03 1.12
N GLN A 72 -3.51 23.28 0.01
CA GLN A 72 -3.34 24.63 -0.53
C GLN A 72 -4.65 25.20 -1.09
N ALA A 73 -5.53 24.37 -1.65
CA ALA A 73 -6.85 24.81 -2.13
C ALA A 73 -7.89 25.05 -1.03
N ARG A 74 -7.54 24.79 0.24
CA ARG A 74 -8.40 25.01 1.42
C ARG A 74 -7.98 26.22 2.26
N VAL A 75 -6.94 26.94 1.84
CA VAL A 75 -6.49 28.22 2.39
C VAL A 75 -6.87 29.30 1.39
#